data_AF-A0A2A4V9B3-F1
#
_entry.id   AF-A0A2A4V9B3-F1
#
_cell.length_a   1.000
_cell.length_b   1.000
_cell.length_c   1.000
_cell.angle_alpha   90.00
_cell.angle_beta   90.00
_cell.angle_gamma   90.00
#
_symmetry.space_group_name_H-M   'P 1'
#
loop_
_entity.id
_entity.type
_entity.pdbx_description
1 polymer ?
#
loop_
_entity_poly.entity_id
_entity_poly.type
_entity_poly.pdbx_seq_one_letter_code
_entity_poly.pdbx_strand_id
1 'polypeptide(L)'
;MHFGRKQLVTPPITIRYIYTMKTMQIGTLSDQTGVHIETIRYYERESILPKPMRNGGGRRVYDGSDVRMLNFIHKCRGFGYSLKEIVNLLELVDTGRFTCKQIHDRTLEQAIGVSEKIKQLKIMERELLQMASQCGQGNKPKCPIIDSLFLE
;
A
#
# COMPACT_ATOMS: atom_id res chain seq x y z
N MET A 1 44.25 29.11 -11.57
CA MET A 1 44.28 27.88 -10.75
C MET A 1 43.44 28.10 -9.51
N HIS A 2 42.16 27.69 -9.50
CA HIS A 2 41.35 27.63 -8.27
C HIS A 2 40.39 26.45 -8.40
N PHE A 3 40.30 25.70 -7.30
CA PHE A 3 39.87 24.32 -7.18
C PHE A 3 38.42 24.07 -7.60
N GLY A 4 38.24 23.06 -8.46
CA GLY A 4 36.93 22.50 -8.75
C GLY A 4 36.28 21.95 -7.49
N ARG A 5 35.08 22.47 -7.17
CA ARG A 5 34.17 21.87 -6.20
C ARG A 5 33.84 20.47 -6.70
N LYS A 6 34.47 19.46 -6.12
CA LYS A 6 34.04 18.06 -6.27
C LYS A 6 32.61 17.99 -5.75
N GLN A 7 31.68 17.89 -6.68
CA GLN A 7 30.29 17.60 -6.41
C GLN A 7 30.26 16.26 -5.68
N LEU A 8 29.91 16.29 -4.40
CA LEU A 8 29.57 15.10 -3.64
C LEU A 8 28.28 14.55 -4.24
N VAL A 9 28.42 13.72 -5.27
CA VAL A 9 27.32 12.91 -5.80
C VAL A 9 26.99 11.91 -4.70
N THR A 10 25.90 12.13 -3.98
CA THR A 10 25.37 11.13 -3.06
C THR A 10 25.03 9.87 -3.85
N PRO A 11 25.48 8.68 -3.46
CA PRO A 11 25.13 7.45 -4.16
C PRO A 11 23.60 7.26 -4.12
N PRO A 12 22.99 6.64 -5.14
CA PRO A 12 21.55 6.40 -5.16
C PRO A 12 21.17 5.60 -3.91
N ILE A 13 20.14 6.06 -3.20
CA ILE A 13 19.59 5.38 -2.03
C ILE A 13 18.87 4.12 -2.53
N THR A 14 19.61 3.07 -2.86
CA THR A 14 19.03 1.77 -3.18
C THR A 14 18.43 1.21 -1.89
N ILE A 15 17.21 0.67 -1.93
CA ILE A 15 16.54 0.05 -0.76
C ILE A 15 17.44 -1.04 -0.13
N ARG A 16 18.38 -1.55 -0.91
CA ARG A 16 19.33 -2.62 -0.62
C ARG A 16 20.50 -2.28 0.32
N TYR A 17 20.91 -1.01 0.51
CA TYR A 17 22.26 -0.75 1.09
C TYR A 17 22.34 -0.25 2.56
N ILE A 18 21.25 -0.06 3.31
CA ILE A 18 21.34 0.56 4.66
C ILE A 18 21.14 -0.40 5.85
N TYR A 19 20.87 -1.70 5.70
CA TYR A 19 20.62 -2.55 6.89
C TYR A 19 21.13 -3.99 6.84
N THR A 20 21.47 -4.43 8.05
CA THR A 20 21.95 -5.72 8.57
C THR A 20 21.66 -6.97 7.73
N MET A 21 22.72 -7.74 7.47
CA MET A 21 22.75 -9.09 6.88
C MET A 21 22.06 -10.18 7.72
N LYS A 22 21.16 -9.82 8.64
CA LYS A 22 20.45 -10.81 9.44
C LYS A 22 19.36 -11.43 8.56
N THR A 23 19.59 -12.66 8.14
CA THR A 23 18.61 -13.42 7.38
C THR A 23 17.49 -13.94 8.29
N MET A 24 16.27 -14.01 7.76
CA MET A 24 15.09 -14.48 8.48
C MET A 24 14.20 -15.37 7.60
N GLN A 25 13.36 -16.18 8.24
CA GLN A 25 12.37 -17.01 7.56
C GLN A 25 11.08 -16.20 7.31
N ILE A 26 10.22 -16.69 6.42
CA ILE A 26 8.97 -16.01 6.03
C ILE A 26 8.04 -15.74 7.23
N GLY A 27 8.03 -16.61 8.24
CA GLY A 27 7.24 -16.41 9.46
C GLY A 27 7.69 -15.17 10.22
N THR A 28 9.00 -15.04 10.48
CA THR A 28 9.58 -13.86 11.10
C THR A 28 9.35 -12.59 10.27
N LEU A 29 9.41 -12.69 8.95
CA LEU A 29 9.11 -11.55 8.06
C LEU A 29 7.64 -11.11 8.18
N SER A 30 6.72 -12.08 8.20
CA SER A 30 5.28 -11.83 8.42
C SER A 30 5.05 -11.13 9.76
N ASP A 31 5.64 -11.63 10.83
CA ASP A 31 5.49 -11.05 12.18
C ASP A 31 6.04 -9.62 12.26
N GLN A 32 7.19 -9.36 11.63
CA GLN A 32 7.81 -8.02 11.65
C GLN A 32 7.08 -6.98 10.80
N THR A 33 6.40 -7.41 9.75
CA THR A 33 5.75 -6.51 8.78
C THR A 33 4.24 -6.42 8.96
N GLY A 34 3.65 -7.35 9.71
CA GLY A 34 2.19 -7.52 9.80
C GLY A 34 1.54 -8.01 8.50
N VAL A 35 2.34 -8.37 7.48
CA VAL A 35 1.85 -8.86 6.19
C VAL A 35 1.73 -10.38 6.25
N HIS A 36 0.52 -10.89 6.02
CA HIS A 36 0.26 -12.33 6.07
C HIS A 36 1.16 -13.12 5.11
N ILE A 37 1.61 -14.31 5.52
CA ILE A 37 2.52 -15.19 4.75
C ILE A 37 2.03 -15.41 3.32
N GLU A 38 0.73 -15.65 3.12
CA GLU A 38 0.20 -15.88 1.76
C GLU A 38 0.23 -14.61 0.90
N THR A 39 0.11 -13.42 1.52
CA THR A 39 0.26 -12.14 0.83
C THR A 39 1.72 -11.90 0.42
N ILE A 40 2.68 -12.26 1.27
CA ILE A 40 4.11 -12.22 0.92
C ILE A 40 4.37 -13.11 -0.29
N ARG A 41 3.87 -14.35 -0.26
CA ARG A 41 3.99 -15.29 -1.39
C ARG A 41 3.29 -14.79 -2.65
N TYR A 42 2.13 -14.16 -2.51
CA TYR A 42 1.45 -13.51 -3.62
C TYR A 42 2.32 -12.41 -4.24
N TYR A 43 2.91 -11.54 -3.44
CA TYR A 43 3.82 -10.50 -3.96
C TYR A 43 5.08 -11.07 -4.62
N GLU A 44 5.61 -12.20 -4.15
CA GLU A 44 6.68 -12.92 -4.85
C GLU A 44 6.23 -13.46 -6.22
N ARG A 45 5.03 -14.05 -6.31
CA ARG A 45 4.48 -14.61 -7.55
C ARG A 45 4.23 -13.53 -8.60
N GLU A 46 3.67 -12.41 -8.17
CA GLU A 46 3.40 -11.25 -9.03
C GLU A 46 4.64 -10.39 -9.29
N SER A 47 5.83 -10.80 -8.84
CA SER A 47 7.10 -10.08 -9.00
C SER A 47 7.09 -8.65 -8.43
N ILE A 48 6.20 -8.38 -7.46
CA ILE A 48 6.17 -7.13 -6.68
C ILE A 48 7.32 -7.12 -5.67
N LEU A 49 7.61 -8.29 -5.10
CA LEU A 49 8.84 -8.53 -4.35
C LEU A 49 9.84 -9.29 -5.23
N PRO A 50 11.15 -9.03 -5.07
CA PRO A 50 12.17 -9.85 -5.69
C PRO A 50 12.05 -11.30 -5.20
N LYS A 51 12.45 -12.25 -6.05
CA LYS A 51 12.50 -13.66 -5.64
C LYS A 51 13.46 -13.80 -4.45
N PRO A 52 13.03 -14.42 -3.33
CA PRO A 52 13.86 -14.52 -2.14
C PRO A 52 15.06 -15.41 -2.39
N MET A 53 16.15 -15.09 -1.71
CA MET A 53 17.32 -15.96 -1.65
C MET A 53 16.93 -17.30 -1.01
N ARG A 54 17.72 -18.34 -1.28
CA ARG A 54 17.59 -19.64 -0.62
C ARG A 54 18.86 -19.97 0.14
N ASN A 55 18.72 -20.51 1.33
CA ASN A 55 19.87 -21.02 2.10
C ASN A 55 20.33 -22.39 1.57
N GLY A 56 21.44 -22.92 2.11
CA GLY A 56 21.98 -24.23 1.72
C GLY A 56 21.02 -25.42 1.91
N GLY A 57 19.95 -25.25 2.69
CA GLY A 57 18.86 -26.23 2.85
C GLY A 57 17.66 -26.00 1.93
N GLY A 58 17.75 -25.11 0.94
CA GLY A 58 16.69 -24.83 -0.04
C GLY A 58 15.51 -24.00 0.48
N ARG A 59 15.57 -23.51 1.72
CA ARG A 59 14.51 -22.69 2.34
C ARG A 59 14.68 -21.22 1.94
N ARG A 60 13.55 -20.52 1.73
CA ARG A 60 13.52 -19.08 1.46
C ARG A 60 14.11 -18.32 2.65
N VAL A 61 14.94 -17.33 2.36
CA VAL A 61 15.51 -16.41 3.35
C VAL A 61 15.32 -14.98 2.87
N TYR A 62 15.02 -14.14 3.84
CA TYR A 62 14.74 -12.71 3.67
C TYR A 62 15.69 -11.90 4.54
N ASP A 63 15.85 -10.62 4.26
CA ASP A 63 16.69 -9.73 5.04
C ASP A 63 15.96 -8.43 5.43
N GLY A 64 16.68 -7.48 6.01
CA GLY A 64 16.10 -6.20 6.41
C GLY A 64 15.60 -5.35 5.25
N SER A 65 16.05 -5.57 4.01
CA SER A 65 15.55 -4.88 2.83
C SER A 65 14.14 -5.36 2.46
N ASP A 66 13.86 -6.65 2.59
CA ASP A 66 12.52 -7.22 2.40
C ASP A 66 11.52 -6.65 3.40
N VAL A 67 11.93 -6.49 4.66
CA VAL A 67 11.10 -5.87 5.72
C VAL A 67 10.73 -4.43 5.34
N ARG A 68 11.70 -3.62 4.88
CA ARG A 68 11.43 -2.24 4.45
C ARG A 68 10.47 -2.19 3.25
N MET A 69 10.70 -3.05 2.27
CA MET A 69 9.87 -3.10 1.05
C MET A 69 8.43 -3.50 1.39
N LEU A 70 8.23 -4.53 2.21
CA LEU A 70 6.92 -4.95 2.67
C LEU A 70 6.22 -3.87 3.51
N ASN A 71 6.94 -3.20 4.41
CA ASN A 71 6.37 -2.09 5.18
C ASN A 71 5.96 -0.92 4.28
N PHE A 72 6.74 -0.62 3.23
CA PHE A 72 6.39 0.38 2.23
C PHE A 72 5.10 -0.01 1.50
N ILE A 73 5.04 -1.23 0.96
CA ILE A 73 3.86 -1.76 0.26
C ILE A 73 2.64 -1.71 1.18
N HIS A 74 2.76 -2.21 2.41
CA HIS A 74 1.66 -2.27 3.38
C HIS A 74 1.10 -0.87 3.69
N LYS A 75 1.96 0.12 3.94
CA LYS A 75 1.53 1.51 4.18
C LYS A 75 0.84 2.11 2.96
N CYS A 76 1.40 1.96 1.76
CA CYS A 76 0.78 2.49 0.55
C CYS A 76 -0.58 1.84 0.28
N ARG A 77 -0.72 0.52 0.50
CA ARG A 77 -2.01 -0.17 0.43
C ARG A 77 -3.01 0.41 1.43
N GLY A 78 -2.57 0.75 2.63
CA GLY A 78 -3.39 1.42 3.65
C GLY A 78 -3.91 2.80 3.22
N PHE A 79 -3.16 3.53 2.39
CA PHE A 79 -3.62 4.80 1.79
C PHE A 79 -4.46 4.62 0.52
N GLY A 80 -4.74 3.39 0.12
CA GLY A 80 -5.56 3.08 -1.04
C GLY A 80 -4.82 3.18 -2.38
N TYR A 81 -3.49 3.19 -2.39
CA TYR A 81 -2.75 3.03 -3.63
C TYR A 81 -2.99 1.63 -4.22
N SER A 82 -3.10 1.58 -5.54
CA SER A 82 -3.11 0.33 -6.31
C SER A 82 -1.73 -0.32 -6.31
N LEU A 83 -1.67 -1.64 -6.51
CA LEU A 83 -0.39 -2.34 -6.60
C LEU A 83 0.50 -1.80 -7.72
N LYS A 84 -0.10 -1.39 -8.85
CA LYS A 84 0.63 -0.78 -9.98
C LYS A 84 1.31 0.53 -9.57
N GLU A 85 0.62 1.40 -8.85
CA GLU A 85 1.21 2.66 -8.35
C GLU A 85 2.34 2.40 -7.36
N ILE A 86 2.16 1.40 -6.49
CA ILE A 86 3.17 1.01 -5.50
C ILE A 86 4.43 0.51 -6.19
N VAL A 87 4.32 -0.36 -7.20
CA VAL A 87 5.47 -0.83 -7.99
C VAL A 87 6.19 0.34 -8.66
N ASN A 88 5.44 1.25 -9.30
CA ASN A 88 6.03 2.45 -9.91
C ASN A 88 6.74 3.35 -8.89
N LEU A 89 6.21 3.48 -7.66
CA LEU A 89 6.85 4.24 -6.59
C LEU A 89 8.12 3.53 -6.08
N LEU A 90 8.07 2.21 -5.91
CA LEU A 90 9.23 1.40 -5.52
C LEU A 90 10.37 1.52 -6.53
N GLU A 91 10.09 1.44 -7.83
CA GLU A 91 11.10 1.62 -8.88
C GLU A 91 11.75 3.00 -8.85
N LEU A 92 10.95 4.05 -8.66
CA LEU A 92 11.46 5.42 -8.55
C LEU A 92 12.36 5.61 -7.31
N VAL A 93 11.96 5.03 -6.18
CA VAL A 93 12.72 5.07 -4.92
C VAL A 93 14.01 4.27 -5.05
N ASP A 94 13.95 3.03 -5.57
CA ASP A 94 15.10 2.14 -5.66
C ASP A 94 16.16 2.64 -6.66
N THR A 95 15.72 3.25 -7.76
CA THR A 95 16.62 3.89 -8.73
C THR A 95 17.12 5.26 -8.27
N GLY A 96 16.57 5.82 -7.18
CA GLY A 96 16.86 7.17 -6.70
C GLY A 96 16.47 8.27 -7.71
N ARG A 97 15.60 7.96 -8.68
CA ARG A 97 15.21 8.88 -9.77
C ARG A 97 14.02 9.75 -9.44
N PHE A 98 13.45 9.63 -8.24
CA PHE A 98 12.36 10.49 -7.82
C PHE A 98 12.83 11.90 -7.50
N THR A 99 11.95 12.87 -7.73
CA THR A 99 12.06 14.22 -7.18
C THR A 99 11.04 14.40 -6.06
N CYS A 100 11.35 15.27 -5.10
CA CYS A 100 10.40 15.63 -4.03
C CYS A 100 9.06 16.11 -4.61
N LYS A 101 9.10 16.89 -5.71
CA LYS A 101 7.91 17.35 -6.42
C LYS A 101 7.05 16.21 -6.97
N GLN A 102 7.66 15.23 -7.66
CA GLN A 102 6.91 14.09 -8.21
C GLN A 102 6.21 13.26 -7.11
N ILE A 103 6.88 13.05 -5.97
CA ILE A 103 6.27 12.33 -4.84
C ILE A 103 5.14 13.16 -4.24
N HIS A 104 5.37 14.46 -4.01
CA HIS A 104 4.36 15.38 -3.51
C HIS A 104 3.10 15.39 -4.39
N ASP A 105 3.24 15.54 -5.70
CA ASP A 105 2.13 15.63 -6.64
C ASP A 105 1.30 14.34 -6.64
N ARG A 106 1.94 13.17 -6.64
CA ARG A 106 1.26 11.86 -6.51
C ARG A 106 0.55 11.69 -5.18
N THR A 107 1.13 12.18 -4.08
CA THR A 107 0.48 12.14 -2.76
C THR A 107 -0.74 13.05 -2.75
N LEU A 108 -0.66 14.23 -3.37
CA LEU A 108 -1.79 15.15 -3.48
C LEU A 108 -2.93 14.56 -4.33
N GLU A 109 -2.62 13.96 -5.47
CA GLU A 109 -3.60 13.24 -6.31
C GLU A 109 -4.34 12.16 -5.53
N GLN A 110 -3.61 11.33 -4.78
CA GLN A 110 -4.21 10.30 -3.93
C GLN A 110 -5.09 10.91 -2.83
N ALA A 111 -4.65 12.00 -2.20
CA ALA A 111 -5.42 12.67 -1.16
C ALA A 111 -6.74 13.27 -1.70
N ILE A 112 -6.72 13.81 -2.93
CA ILE A 112 -7.91 14.29 -3.62
C ILE A 112 -8.87 13.12 -3.87
N GLY A 113 -8.39 12.00 -4.41
CA GLY A 113 -9.22 10.82 -4.66
C GLY A 113 -9.82 10.22 -3.37
N VAL A 114 -9.08 10.22 -2.26
CA VAL A 114 -9.61 9.82 -0.94
C VAL A 114 -10.70 10.79 -0.48
N SER A 115 -10.49 12.10 -0.65
CA SER A 115 -11.47 13.11 -0.27
C SER A 115 -12.77 12.99 -1.06
N GLU A 116 -12.70 12.65 -2.35
CA GLU A 116 -13.86 12.37 -3.20
C GLU A 116 -14.62 11.13 -2.72
N LYS A 117 -13.92 10.04 -2.41
CA LYS A 117 -14.52 8.83 -1.83
C LYS A 117 -15.22 9.12 -0.50
N ILE A 118 -14.61 9.93 0.37
CA ILE A 118 -15.25 10.37 1.62
C ILE A 118 -16.55 11.13 1.34
N LYS A 119 -16.55 12.04 0.36
CA LYS A 119 -17.78 12.77 -0.02
C LYS A 119 -18.87 11.82 -0.49
N GLN A 120 -18.54 10.86 -1.35
CA GLN A 120 -19.48 9.85 -1.86
C GLN A 120 -20.02 8.96 -0.73
N LEU A 121 -19.15 8.46 0.15
CA LEU A 121 -19.55 7.66 1.30
C LEU A 121 -20.49 8.42 2.24
N LYS A 122 -20.25 9.72 2.46
CA LYS A 122 -21.16 10.57 3.26
C LYS A 122 -22.51 10.80 2.58
N ILE A 123 -22.59 10.81 1.25
CA ILE A 123 -23.87 10.87 0.53
C ILE A 123 -24.64 9.58 0.75
N MET A 124 -23.99 8.44 0.49
CA MET A 124 -24.58 7.11 0.68
C MET A 124 -25.02 6.87 2.12
N GLU A 125 -24.21 7.28 3.11
CA GLU A 125 -24.57 7.21 4.53
C GLU A 125 -25.87 7.95 4.82
N ARG A 126 -26.03 9.18 4.30
CA ARG A 126 -27.26 9.96 4.49
C ARG A 126 -28.48 9.29 3.86
N GLU A 127 -28.33 8.75 2.65
CA GLU A 127 -29.40 8.03 1.96
C GLU A 127 -29.84 6.78 2.74
N LEU A 128 -28.88 5.99 3.24
CA LEU A 128 -29.14 4.83 4.09
C LEU A 128 -29.86 5.21 5.38
N LEU A 129 -29.42 6.28 6.05
CA LEU A 129 -30.07 6.77 7.27
C LEU A 129 -31.48 7.29 7.00
N GLN A 130 -31.71 7.95 5.86
CA GLN A 130 -33.03 8.42 5.46
C GLN A 130 -33.98 7.25 5.23
N MET A 131 -33.58 6.23 4.46
CA MET A 131 -34.38 5.03 4.26
C MET A 131 -34.68 4.33 5.59
N ALA A 132 -33.66 4.19 6.46
CA ALA A 132 -33.83 3.59 7.77
C ALA A 132 -34.84 4.35 8.66
N SER A 133 -34.86 5.69 8.58
CA SER A 133 -35.79 6.53 9.36
C SER A 133 -37.27 6.33 8.97
N GLN A 134 -37.53 5.89 7.75
CA GLN A 134 -38.88 5.62 7.25
C GLN A 134 -39.41 4.24 7.68
N CYS A 135 -38.55 3.38 8.21
CA CYS A 135 -38.93 2.06 8.70
C CYS A 135 -39.34 2.13 10.18
N GLY A 136 -40.59 1.78 10.48
CA GLY A 136 -41.11 1.74 11.86
C GLY A 136 -40.62 0.56 12.72
N GLN A 137 -39.63 -0.22 12.27
CA GLN A 137 -38.98 -1.33 13.01
C GLN A 137 -39.93 -2.39 13.62
N GLY A 138 -41.08 -2.64 12.98
CA GLY A 138 -42.07 -3.62 13.45
C GLY A 138 -42.01 -4.97 12.71
N ASN A 139 -42.63 -6.01 13.28
CA ASN A 139 -42.78 -7.35 12.67
C ASN A 139 -43.87 -7.40 11.57
N LYS A 140 -43.95 -6.36 10.72
CA LYS A 140 -44.95 -6.28 9.64
C LYS A 140 -44.32 -6.69 8.31
N PRO A 141 -45.07 -7.34 7.40
CA PRO A 141 -44.54 -7.79 6.10
C PRO A 141 -44.32 -6.64 5.09
N LYS A 142 -44.67 -5.39 5.43
CA LYS A 142 -44.44 -4.20 4.59
C LYS A 142 -43.25 -3.41 5.13
N CYS A 143 -42.21 -3.28 4.33
CA CYS A 143 -40.97 -2.59 4.68
C CYS A 143 -40.72 -1.42 3.73
N PRO A 144 -40.86 -0.16 4.20
CA PRO A 144 -40.62 1.02 3.38
C PRO A 144 -39.22 1.07 2.73
N ILE A 145 -38.19 0.49 3.38
CA ILE A 145 -36.83 0.39 2.82
C ILE A 145 -36.82 -0.48 1.56
N ILE A 146 -37.46 -1.66 1.63
CA ILE A 146 -37.54 -2.56 0.49
C ILE A 146 -38.35 -1.91 -0.63
N ASP A 147 -39.49 -1.31 -0.28
CA ASP A 147 -40.33 -0.60 -1.25
C ASP A 147 -39.51 0.53 -1.96
N SER A 148 -38.72 1.32 -1.22
CA SER A 148 -37.89 2.38 -1.81
C SER A 148 -36.76 1.89 -2.72
N LEU A 149 -36.30 0.64 -2.57
CA LEU A 149 -35.25 0.07 -3.42
C LEU A 149 -35.80 -0.46 -4.76
N PHE A 150 -37.11 -0.68 -4.86
CA PHE A 150 -37.78 -1.16 -6.08
C PHE A 150 -38.52 -0.05 -6.85
N LEU A 151 -38.59 1.16 -6.30
CA LEU A 151 -39.19 2.32 -6.97
C LEU A 151 -38.11 3.04 -7.77
N GLU A 152 -38.28 3.08 -9.10
CA GLU A 152 -37.44 3.84 -10.05
C GLU A 152 -37.64 5.37 -9.91
#